data_AF-A0A970I6G2-F1
#
_entry.id   AF-A0A970I6G2-F1
#
_cell.length_a   1.000
_cell.length_b   1.000
_cell.length_c   1.000
_cell.angle_alpha   90.00
_cell.angle_beta   90.00
_cell.angle_gamma   90.00
#
_symmetry.space_group_name_H-M   'P 1'
#
loop_
_entity.id
_entity.type
_entity.pdbx_description
1 polymer ?
#
loop_
_entity_poly.entity_id
_entity_poly.type
_entity_poly.pdbx_seq_one_letter_code
_entity_poly.pdbx_strand_id
1 'polypeptide(L)'
;MKLKKLSIASLFLLSGILFGQAVPESPKGIKANFSMRSIEAYQENSQNKLEEFYEYLSIYSSETNEELKKQIRENILAMADAQMRFRDFTKSTQPEISFIEFLSKIENKSYRFEIKSGQNSRELGLNEWVNSYVLVVSNQQIRSEFEVNQIIRFEPLEKKFGSKSKTVWEINLGDIQN
;
A
#
# COMPACT_ATOMS: atom_id res chain seq x y z
N MET A 1 29.38 63.81 -55.86
CA MET A 1 29.12 62.37 -56.06
C MET A 1 28.62 61.81 -54.73
N LYS A 2 27.30 61.60 -54.60
CA LYS A 2 26.61 61.34 -53.32
C LYS A 2 26.51 59.83 -53.07
N LEU A 3 26.87 59.39 -51.86
CA LEU A 3 26.88 57.98 -51.44
C LEU A 3 25.49 57.35 -51.54
N LYS A 4 25.49 56.10 -52.02
CA LYS A 4 24.34 55.22 -52.17
C LYS A 4 23.93 54.59 -50.83
N LYS A 5 22.66 54.20 -50.82
CA LYS A 5 21.85 53.63 -49.74
C LYS A 5 22.22 52.20 -49.36
N LEU A 6 21.68 51.82 -48.19
CA LEU A 6 21.33 50.49 -47.66
C LEU A 6 22.44 49.65 -47.00
N SER A 7 22.29 49.45 -45.69
CA SER A 7 22.13 48.11 -45.11
C SER A 7 21.41 48.21 -43.77
N ILE A 8 20.21 47.65 -43.72
CA ILE A 8 19.45 47.37 -42.50
C ILE A 8 20.00 46.03 -41.98
N ALA A 9 20.65 46.04 -40.82
CA ALA A 9 21.13 44.84 -40.15
C ALA A 9 20.49 44.73 -38.76
N SER A 10 19.46 43.88 -38.72
CA SER A 10 18.94 43.03 -37.65
C SER A 10 19.09 43.42 -36.17
N LEU A 11 17.92 43.59 -35.55
CA LEU A 11 17.65 43.27 -34.14
C LEU A 11 18.22 41.90 -33.76
N PHE A 12 18.97 41.83 -32.65
CA PHE A 12 19.02 40.66 -31.79
C PHE A 12 18.96 41.15 -30.33
N LEU A 13 17.74 41.29 -29.81
CA LEU A 13 17.51 41.38 -28.37
C LEU A 13 17.64 39.96 -27.81
N LEU A 14 18.80 39.63 -27.24
CA LEU A 14 18.95 38.48 -26.35
C LEU A 14 18.23 38.78 -25.03
N SER A 15 16.93 38.54 -24.97
CA SER A 15 16.24 38.31 -23.71
C SER A 15 16.39 36.84 -23.37
N GLY A 16 17.39 36.51 -22.54
CA GLY A 16 17.50 35.19 -21.92
C GLY A 16 16.30 34.99 -20.99
N ILE A 17 15.28 34.28 -21.47
CA ILE A 17 14.23 33.76 -20.60
C ILE A 17 14.86 32.57 -19.87
N LEU A 18 15.39 32.84 -18.67
CA LEU A 18 15.66 31.80 -17.69
C LEU A 18 14.29 31.24 -17.28
N PHE A 19 13.82 30.23 -18.00
CA PHE A 19 12.84 29.30 -17.47
C PHE A 19 13.52 28.58 -16.31
N GLY A 20 13.34 29.10 -15.10
CA GLY A 20 13.54 28.31 -13.89
C GLY A 20 12.62 27.12 -14.01
N GLN A 21 13.16 25.95 -14.38
CA GLN A 21 12.45 24.71 -14.19
C GLN A 21 12.24 24.60 -12.68
N ALA A 22 10.99 24.77 -12.24
CA ALA A 22 10.61 24.32 -10.92
C ALA A 22 10.95 22.83 -10.89
N VAL A 23 12.05 22.50 -10.20
CA VAL A 23 12.38 21.11 -9.89
C VAL A 23 11.12 20.57 -9.21
N PRO A 24 10.44 19.55 -9.76
CA PRO A 24 9.29 18.97 -9.08
C PRO A 24 9.78 18.60 -7.68
N GLU A 25 9.16 19.16 -6.64
CA GLU A 25 9.48 18.81 -5.26
C GLU A 25 9.44 17.29 -5.19
N SER A 26 10.60 16.67 -4.93
CA SER A 26 10.68 15.23 -4.69
C SER A 26 9.59 14.89 -3.66
N PRO A 27 8.74 13.87 -3.90
CA PRO A 27 7.68 13.53 -2.96
C PRO A 27 8.31 13.36 -1.58
N LYS A 28 8.01 14.30 -0.69
CA LYS A 28 8.46 14.26 0.70
C LYS A 28 7.90 12.97 1.28
N GLY A 29 8.75 11.98 1.49
CA GLY A 29 8.36 10.70 2.06
C GLY A 29 7.95 10.83 3.52
N ILE A 30 7.65 9.71 4.17
CA ILE A 30 7.18 9.66 5.57
C ILE A 30 8.12 10.45 6.50
N LYS A 31 9.44 10.26 6.35
CA LYS A 31 10.47 10.92 7.19
C LYS A 31 10.46 12.45 7.08
N ALA A 32 9.89 13.01 6.01
CA ALA A 32 9.79 14.45 5.82
C ALA A 32 8.47 15.04 6.34
N ASN A 33 7.47 14.19 6.66
CA ASN A 33 6.14 14.63 7.11
C ASN A 33 5.84 14.25 8.58
N PHE A 34 6.54 13.27 9.14
CA PHE A 34 6.25 12.71 10.46
C PHE A 34 7.51 12.62 11.33
N SER A 35 7.31 12.80 12.64
CA SER A 35 8.35 12.50 13.63
C SER A 35 8.55 10.98 13.74
N MET A 36 9.74 10.52 14.15
CA MET A 36 9.99 9.08 14.32
C MET A 36 8.99 8.42 15.28
N ARG A 37 8.67 9.09 16.40
CA ARG A 37 7.67 8.59 17.36
C ARG A 37 6.28 8.44 16.73
N SER A 38 5.89 9.36 15.83
CA SER A 38 4.62 9.25 15.10
C SER A 38 4.66 8.06 14.14
N ILE A 39 5.79 7.84 13.46
CA ILE A 39 5.98 6.71 12.55
C ILE A 39 5.88 5.40 13.32
N GLU A 40 6.58 5.27 14.46
CA GLU A 40 6.52 4.09 15.33
C GLU A 40 5.08 3.76 15.74
N ALA A 41 4.28 4.77 16.12
CA ALA A 41 2.87 4.58 16.44
C ALA A 41 2.04 4.08 15.23
N TYR A 42 2.34 4.53 14.01
CA TYR A 42 1.72 4.00 12.79
C TYR A 42 2.17 2.57 12.49
N GLN A 43 3.43 2.22 12.74
CA GLN A 43 3.93 0.85 12.62
C GLN A 43 3.28 -0.08 13.65
N GLU A 44 3.10 0.35 14.90
CA GLU A 44 2.35 -0.40 15.90
C GLU A 44 0.89 -0.61 15.47
N ASN A 45 0.23 0.46 14.98
CA ASN A 45 -1.13 0.36 14.47
C ASN A 45 -1.25 -0.57 13.24
N SER A 46 -0.22 -0.67 12.40
CA SER A 46 -0.27 -1.59 11.26
C SER A 46 -0.28 -3.05 11.68
N GLN A 47 0.22 -3.41 12.88
CA GLN A 47 0.08 -4.76 13.43
C GLN A 47 -1.38 -5.06 13.79
N ASN A 48 -2.07 -4.14 14.47
CA ASN A 48 -3.51 -4.30 14.75
C ASN A 48 -4.32 -4.44 13.45
N LYS A 49 -4.00 -3.64 12.42
CA LYS A 49 -4.65 -3.75 11.11
C LYS A 49 -4.41 -5.11 10.43
N LEU A 50 -3.25 -5.73 10.64
CA LEU A 50 -2.96 -7.08 10.14
C LEU A 50 -3.77 -8.15 10.89
N GLU A 51 -3.88 -8.04 12.20
CA GLU A 51 -4.70 -8.95 13.02
C GLU A 51 -6.17 -8.89 12.59
N GLU A 52 -6.74 -7.68 12.47
CA GLU A 52 -8.11 -7.47 11.97
C GLU A 52 -8.30 -8.04 10.56
N PHE A 53 -7.31 -7.87 9.67
CA PHE A 53 -7.36 -8.40 8.31
C PHE A 53 -7.46 -9.93 8.29
N TYR A 54 -6.62 -10.62 9.07
CA TYR A 54 -6.64 -12.08 9.14
C TYR A 54 -7.87 -12.63 9.91
N GLU A 55 -8.39 -11.87 10.88
CA GLU A 55 -9.67 -12.17 11.50
C GLU A 55 -10.80 -12.12 10.47
N TYR A 56 -10.88 -11.05 9.67
CA TYR A 56 -11.88 -10.96 8.61
C TYR A 56 -11.74 -12.08 7.57
N LEU A 57 -10.52 -12.48 7.18
CA LEU A 57 -10.31 -13.63 6.30
C LEU A 57 -10.85 -14.93 6.90
N SER A 58 -10.69 -15.12 8.22
CA SER A 58 -11.21 -16.29 8.93
C SER A 58 -12.75 -16.30 8.96
N ILE A 59 -13.35 -15.14 9.25
CA ILE A 59 -14.81 -14.98 9.22
C ILE A 59 -15.33 -15.20 7.80
N TYR A 60 -14.73 -14.56 6.79
CA TYR A 60 -15.09 -14.74 5.38
C TYR A 60 -15.04 -16.21 4.94
N SER A 61 -14.03 -16.95 5.38
CA SER A 61 -13.87 -18.36 5.02
C SER A 61 -14.96 -19.27 5.61
N SER A 62 -15.60 -18.86 6.70
CA SER A 62 -16.59 -19.65 7.43
C SER A 62 -18.03 -19.12 7.32
N GLU A 63 -18.22 -17.88 6.89
CA GLU A 63 -19.53 -17.25 6.76
C GLU A 63 -20.37 -17.92 5.67
N THR A 64 -21.65 -18.13 5.96
CA THR A 64 -22.62 -18.80 5.08
C THR A 64 -23.73 -17.87 4.61
N ASN A 65 -23.95 -16.75 5.30
CA ASN A 65 -24.86 -15.69 4.88
C ASN A 65 -24.22 -14.86 3.76
N GLU A 66 -24.80 -14.91 2.58
CA GLU A 66 -24.24 -14.26 1.38
C GLU A 66 -24.14 -12.73 1.47
N GLU A 67 -25.11 -12.07 2.10
CA GLU A 67 -25.09 -10.60 2.24
C GLU A 67 -23.98 -10.16 3.21
N LEU A 68 -23.88 -10.82 4.37
CA LEU A 68 -22.83 -10.55 5.33
C LEU A 68 -21.45 -10.88 4.77
N LYS A 69 -21.31 -12.02 4.08
CA LYS A 69 -20.08 -12.42 3.40
C LYS A 69 -19.62 -11.38 2.38
N LYS A 70 -20.55 -10.82 1.60
CA LYS A 70 -20.25 -9.74 0.65
C LYS A 70 -19.71 -8.50 1.36
N GLN A 71 -20.34 -8.08 2.46
CA GLN A 71 -19.88 -6.93 3.24
C GLN A 71 -18.49 -7.17 3.86
N ILE A 72 -18.23 -8.38 4.39
CA ILE A 72 -16.91 -8.76 4.90
C ILE A 72 -15.87 -8.71 3.77
N ARG A 73 -16.21 -9.23 2.58
CA ARG A 73 -15.33 -9.19 1.40
C ARG A 73 -14.99 -7.74 1.01
N GLU A 74 -15.97 -6.85 1.01
CA GLU A 74 -15.76 -5.43 0.72
C GLU A 74 -14.81 -4.77 1.75
N ASN A 75 -14.99 -5.07 3.04
CA ASN A 75 -14.10 -4.59 4.09
C ASN A 75 -12.66 -5.10 3.91
N ILE A 76 -12.49 -6.40 3.63
CA ILE A 76 -11.18 -7.01 3.36
C ILE A 76 -10.49 -6.31 2.18
N LEU A 77 -11.21 -6.07 1.08
CA LEU A 77 -10.66 -5.41 -0.10
C LEU A 77 -10.32 -3.94 0.16
N ALA A 78 -11.03 -3.25 1.05
CA ALA A 78 -10.72 -1.87 1.43
C ALA A 78 -9.48 -1.74 2.33
N MET A 79 -9.03 -2.83 2.97
CA MET A 79 -7.83 -2.82 3.83
C MET A 79 -6.52 -2.99 3.05
N ALA A 80 -6.59 -3.58 1.85
CA ALA A 80 -5.44 -3.98 1.05
C ALA A 80 -5.34 -3.17 -0.25
N ASP A 81 -4.14 -3.11 -0.80
CA ASP A 81 -3.91 -2.62 -2.15
C ASP A 81 -4.67 -3.50 -3.16
N ALA A 82 -5.40 -2.87 -4.08
CA ALA A 82 -6.19 -3.56 -5.10
C ALA A 82 -5.32 -4.45 -6.02
N GLN A 83 -4.03 -4.14 -6.16
CA GLN A 83 -3.07 -4.89 -6.96
C GLN A 83 -2.10 -5.71 -6.10
N MET A 84 -2.42 -5.90 -4.81
CA MET A 84 -1.60 -6.69 -3.90
C MET A 84 -1.33 -8.08 -4.46
N ARG A 85 -0.05 -8.41 -4.60
CA ARG A 85 0.43 -9.76 -4.87
C ARG A 85 0.41 -10.56 -3.59
N PHE A 86 -0.23 -11.72 -3.64
CA PHE A 86 -0.48 -12.55 -2.47
C PHE A 86 0.19 -13.91 -2.62
N ARG A 87 0.47 -14.57 -1.49
CA ARG A 87 1.01 -15.93 -1.47
C ARG A 87 -0.11 -16.90 -1.13
N ASP A 88 -0.19 -18.00 -1.86
CA ASP A 88 -1.21 -19.03 -1.61
C ASP A 88 -0.89 -19.85 -0.35
N PHE A 89 -1.35 -19.36 0.80
CA PHE A 89 -1.20 -20.07 2.08
C PHE A 89 -2.04 -21.33 2.21
N THR A 90 -2.83 -21.69 1.20
CA THR A 90 -3.55 -22.98 1.15
C THR A 90 -2.66 -24.11 0.60
N LYS A 91 -1.45 -23.79 0.13
CA LYS A 91 -0.48 -24.74 -0.44
C LYS A 91 0.89 -24.58 0.21
N SER A 92 1.58 -25.69 0.44
CA SER A 92 2.93 -25.68 1.02
C SER A 92 3.98 -24.99 0.14
N THR A 93 3.82 -25.01 -1.18
CA THR A 93 4.72 -24.33 -2.13
C THR A 93 4.50 -22.81 -2.21
N GLN A 94 3.41 -22.31 -1.61
CA GLN A 94 3.03 -20.89 -1.56
C GLN A 94 3.14 -20.16 -2.90
N PRO A 95 2.58 -20.64 -4.03
CA PRO A 95 2.68 -19.91 -5.30
C PRO A 95 2.12 -18.48 -5.18
N GLU A 96 2.69 -17.54 -5.93
CA GLU A 96 2.14 -16.19 -6.06
C GLU A 96 0.80 -16.26 -6.80
N ILE A 97 -0.22 -15.62 -6.24
CA ILE A 97 -1.56 -15.51 -6.80
C ILE A 97 -2.11 -14.10 -6.55
N SER A 98 -3.15 -13.72 -7.31
CA SER A 98 -3.86 -12.47 -7.02
C SER A 98 -4.60 -12.57 -5.68
N PHE A 99 -4.78 -11.43 -5.01
CA PHE A 99 -5.56 -11.41 -3.78
C PHE A 99 -7.02 -11.89 -3.98
N ILE A 100 -7.62 -11.54 -5.13
CA ILE A 100 -8.96 -11.99 -5.50
C ILE A 100 -9.04 -13.51 -5.66
N GLU A 101 -8.04 -14.12 -6.28
CA GLU A 101 -7.96 -15.59 -6.41
C GLU A 101 -7.83 -16.26 -5.05
N PHE A 102 -7.01 -15.69 -4.14
CA PHE A 102 -6.87 -16.19 -2.78
C PHE A 102 -8.22 -16.20 -2.04
N LEU A 103 -8.98 -15.10 -2.10
CA LEU A 103 -10.30 -15.02 -1.48
C LEU A 103 -11.23 -16.13 -2.01
N SER A 104 -11.26 -16.36 -3.31
CA SER A 104 -12.09 -17.44 -3.89
C SER A 104 -11.66 -18.85 -3.41
N LYS A 105 -10.38 -19.07 -3.12
CA LYS A 105 -9.88 -20.37 -2.61
C LYS A 105 -10.30 -20.66 -1.19
N ILE A 106 -10.38 -19.64 -0.34
CA ILE A 106 -10.70 -19.80 1.08
C ILE A 106 -12.21 -19.75 1.33
N GLU A 107 -13.01 -19.28 0.39
CA GLU A 107 -14.45 -19.12 0.56
C GLU A 107 -15.16 -20.43 0.91
N ASN A 108 -15.98 -20.41 1.98
CA ASN A 108 -16.71 -21.57 2.49
C ASN A 108 -15.83 -22.79 2.83
N LYS A 109 -14.54 -22.58 3.14
CA LYS A 109 -13.59 -23.65 3.49
C LYS A 109 -13.24 -23.71 4.97
N SER A 110 -13.76 -22.78 5.78
CA SER A 110 -13.49 -22.71 7.23
C SER A 110 -12.00 -22.68 7.58
N TYR A 111 -11.21 -21.95 6.80
CA TYR A 111 -9.85 -21.59 7.18
C TYR A 111 -9.87 -20.61 8.36
N ARG A 112 -8.88 -20.76 9.24
CA ARG A 112 -8.57 -19.83 10.31
C ARG A 112 -7.14 -19.35 10.17
N PHE A 113 -6.96 -18.04 10.30
CA PHE A 113 -5.69 -17.33 10.20
C PHE A 113 -5.39 -16.68 11.55
N GLU A 114 -4.16 -16.80 12.02
CA GLU A 114 -3.72 -16.23 13.30
C GLU A 114 -2.27 -15.78 13.19
N ILE A 115 -1.98 -14.55 13.62
CA ILE A 115 -0.60 -14.08 13.77
C ILE A 115 -0.09 -14.54 15.13
N LYS A 116 0.94 -15.39 15.13
CA LYS A 116 1.53 -15.94 16.35
C LYS A 116 2.57 -15.01 16.99
N SER A 117 3.32 -14.31 16.15
CA SER A 117 4.34 -13.36 16.54
C SER A 117 4.67 -12.47 15.36
N GLY A 118 5.03 -11.21 15.61
CA GLY A 118 5.43 -10.29 14.56
C GLY A 118 6.28 -9.15 15.07
N GLN A 119 6.97 -8.50 14.14
CA GLN A 119 7.73 -7.29 14.38
C GLN A 119 7.67 -6.37 13.16
N ASN A 120 7.75 -5.08 13.41
CA ASN A 120 7.92 -4.09 12.35
C ASN A 120 9.42 -3.98 12.03
N SER A 121 9.75 -3.86 10.75
CA SER A 121 11.08 -3.44 10.34
C SER A 121 11.33 -2.01 10.81
N ARG A 122 12.54 -1.77 11.33
CA ARG A 122 13.02 -0.41 11.61
C ARG A 122 13.42 0.33 10.34
N GLU A 123 13.58 -0.39 9.24
CA GLU A 123 13.90 0.17 7.95
C GLU A 123 12.63 0.76 7.32
N LEU A 124 12.73 2.04 6.95
CA LEU A 124 11.66 2.79 6.32
C LEU A 124 12.06 3.07 4.87
N GLY A 125 11.20 2.63 3.95
CA GLY A 125 11.21 3.09 2.57
C GLY A 125 10.71 4.53 2.46
N LEU A 126 10.40 4.97 1.24
CA LEU A 126 9.90 6.34 1.01
C LEU A 126 8.54 6.55 1.70
N ASN A 127 7.60 5.65 1.41
CA ASN A 127 6.21 5.66 1.90
C ASN A 127 5.76 4.27 2.37
N GLU A 128 6.70 3.47 2.87
CA GLU A 128 6.43 2.08 3.24
C GLU A 128 7.42 1.56 4.28
N TRP A 129 7.04 0.46 4.91
CA TRP A 129 7.92 -0.39 5.71
C TRP A 129 7.47 -1.84 5.58
N VAL A 130 8.21 -2.76 6.18
CA VAL A 130 7.89 -4.19 6.17
C VAL A 130 7.46 -4.64 7.56
N ASN A 131 6.37 -5.39 7.63
CA ASN A 131 5.97 -6.15 8.81
C ASN A 131 6.33 -7.62 8.59
N SER A 132 7.16 -8.18 9.47
CA SER A 132 7.57 -9.58 9.44
C SER A 132 6.84 -10.34 10.54
N TYR A 133 6.16 -11.44 10.21
CA TYR A 133 5.38 -12.20 11.18
C TYR A 133 5.26 -13.68 10.83
N VAL A 134 4.84 -14.48 11.81
CA VAL A 134 4.50 -15.89 11.63
C VAL A 134 2.99 -16.03 11.55
N LEU A 135 2.51 -16.41 10.37
CA LEU A 135 1.11 -16.69 10.11
C LEU A 135 0.82 -18.17 10.31
N VAL A 136 -0.09 -18.47 11.23
CA VAL A 136 -0.66 -19.80 11.41
C VAL A 136 -1.92 -19.88 10.56
N VAL A 137 -1.95 -20.83 9.63
CA VAL A 137 -3.14 -21.14 8.84
C VAL A 137 -3.61 -22.53 9.17
N SER A 138 -4.88 -22.66 9.50
CA SER A 138 -5.49 -23.95 9.78
C SER A 138 -6.81 -24.12 9.06
N ASN A 139 -7.09 -25.35 8.64
CA ASN A 139 -8.44 -25.83 8.41
C ASN A 139 -8.61 -27.12 9.22
N GLN A 140 -9.82 -27.65 9.31
CA GLN A 140 -10.22 -28.79 10.16
C GLN A 140 -9.26 -30.01 10.22
N GLN A 141 -8.32 -30.15 9.27
CA GLN A 141 -7.41 -31.28 9.15
C GLN A 141 -5.92 -30.90 9.21
N ILE A 142 -5.57 -29.65 8.89
CA ILE A 142 -4.18 -29.24 8.65
C ILE A 142 -3.93 -27.92 9.36
N ARG A 143 -2.79 -27.83 10.05
CA ARG A 143 -2.23 -26.59 10.59
C ARG A 143 -0.85 -26.39 10.01
N SER A 144 -0.61 -25.22 9.45
CA SER A 144 0.67 -24.83 8.84
C SER A 144 1.10 -23.47 9.39
N GLU A 145 2.41 -23.29 9.52
CA GLU A 145 3.00 -22.01 9.91
C GLU A 145 3.83 -21.48 8.74
N PHE A 146 3.73 -20.18 8.50
CA PHE A 146 4.41 -19.49 7.42
C PHE A 146 5.10 -18.25 7.95
N GLU A 147 6.37 -18.07 7.62
CA GLU A 147 7.05 -16.79 7.78
C GLU A 147 6.60 -15.86 6.66
N VAL A 148 6.20 -14.64 7.00
CA VAL A 148 5.59 -13.69 6.07
C VAL A 148 6.25 -12.34 6.24
N ASN A 149 6.70 -11.75 5.12
CA ASN A 149 7.12 -10.36 5.06
C ASN A 149 6.10 -9.58 4.24
N GLN A 150 5.34 -8.70 4.88
CA GLN A 150 4.34 -7.90 4.21
C GLN A 150 4.75 -6.44 4.13
N ILE A 151 4.68 -5.87 2.93
CA ILE A 151 4.84 -4.43 2.74
C ILE A 151 3.61 -3.73 3.32
N ILE A 152 3.86 -2.74 4.16
CA ILE A 152 2.86 -1.80 4.64
C ILE A 152 3.07 -0.47 3.91
N ARG A 153 2.10 -0.07 3.11
CA ARG A 153 2.10 1.23 2.45
C ARG A 153 1.50 2.26 3.38
N PHE A 154 2.15 3.41 3.51
CA PHE A 154 1.64 4.56 4.23
C PHE A 154 1.75 5.77 3.31
N GLU A 155 0.66 6.06 2.62
CA GLU A 155 0.65 6.95 1.47
C GLU A 155 -0.32 8.12 1.67
N PRO A 156 0.00 9.30 1.14
CA PRO A 156 -0.90 10.45 1.15
C PRO A 156 -2.05 10.24 0.16
N LEU A 157 -3.28 10.36 0.64
CA LEU A 157 -4.50 10.31 -0.15
C LEU A 157 -5.26 11.62 -0.04
N GLU A 158 -5.66 12.22 -1.17
CA GLU A 158 -6.57 13.36 -1.15
C GLU A 158 -7.99 12.90 -0.87
N LYS A 159 -8.57 13.39 0.24
CA LYS A 159 -9.97 13.16 0.61
C LYS A 159 -10.77 14.44 0.52
N LYS A 160 -12.00 14.32 -0.02
CA LYS A 160 -12.97 15.41 -0.08
C LYS A 160 -13.89 15.39 1.14
N PHE A 161 -14.04 16.55 1.76
CA PHE A 161 -14.93 16.81 2.88
C PHE A 161 -15.85 17.97 2.50
N GLY A 162 -17.00 17.63 1.90
CA GLY A 162 -17.89 18.61 1.27
C GLY A 162 -17.19 19.30 0.09
N SER A 163 -17.03 20.62 0.15
CA SER A 163 -16.34 21.42 -0.87
C SER A 163 -14.82 21.55 -0.67
N LYS A 164 -14.26 21.01 0.43
CA LYS A 164 -12.83 21.11 0.75
C LYS A 164 -12.13 19.78 0.49
N SER A 165 -10.88 19.85 0.02
CA SER A 165 -9.99 18.68 -0.06
C SER A 165 -8.91 18.79 1.01
N LYS A 166 -8.52 17.64 1.60
CA LYS A 166 -7.39 17.53 2.52
C LYS A 166 -6.62 16.26 2.22
N THR A 167 -5.29 16.35 2.26
CA THR A 167 -4.42 15.17 2.24
C THR A 167 -4.46 14.47 3.59
N VAL A 168 -4.81 13.19 3.57
CA VAL A 168 -4.84 12.29 4.72
C VAL A 168 -3.88 11.14 4.41
N TRP A 169 -3.04 10.77 5.35
CA TRP A 169 -2.16 9.62 5.18
C TRP A 169 -2.85 8.37 5.71
N GLU A 170 -2.84 7.31 4.91
CA GLU A 170 -3.52 6.06 5.24
C GLU A 170 -2.60 4.87 5.09
N ILE A 171 -2.78 3.91 5.98
CA ILE A 171 -2.08 2.63 5.94
C ILE A 171 -2.88 1.68 5.04
N ASN A 172 -2.23 1.04 4.07
CA ASN A 172 -2.79 -0.05 3.28
C ASN A 172 -1.86 -1.26 3.30
N LEU A 173 -2.47 -2.45 3.30
CA LEU A 173 -1.74 -3.70 3.23
C LEU A 173 -1.26 -3.93 1.80
N GLY A 174 0.06 -3.93 1.61
CA GLY A 174 0.70 -4.16 0.32
C GLY A 174 1.15 -5.61 0.15
N ASP A 175 2.03 -5.81 -0.84
CA ASP A 175 2.49 -7.13 -1.29
C ASP A 175 3.08 -7.98 -0.18
N ILE A 176 2.86 -9.28 -0.27
CA ILE A 176 3.55 -10.27 0.54
C ILE A 176 4.80 -10.76 -0.21
N GLN A 177 5.97 -10.48 0.36
CA GLN A 177 7.28 -10.85 -0.15
C GLN A 177 7.83 -12.08 0.58
N ASN A 178 8.67 -12.84 -0.13
CA ASN A 178 9.62 -13.80 0.44
C ASN A 178 11.04 -13.29 0.19
#